data_AF-A0A3A8I785-F1
#
_entry.id   AF-A0A3A8I785-F1
#
_cell.length_a   1.000
_cell.length_b   1.000
_cell.length_c   1.000
_cell.angle_alpha   90.00
_cell.angle_beta   90.00
_cell.angle_gamma   90.00
#
_symmetry.space_group_name_H-M   'P 1'
#
loop_
_entity.id
_entity.type
_entity.pdbx_description
1 polymer ?
#
loop_
_entity_poly.entity_id
_entity_poly.type
_entity_poly.pdbx_seq_one_letter_code
_entity_poly.pdbx_strand_id
1 'polypeptide(L)'
;MRHAALLMLSLLCGCGPDAAPGALPLGLEVTLSRAVASQVGAYQVVVLKDGAKRNCTELQRTCLATQVDPGDLLELKDADGNTGRTLRFPSAPGGAAMGLAVDVPVGRDYALVIEALTADTPTRFLGSSCNYLREVNSGTNATLVAAPIELTSQACDPVFPR
;
A
#
# COMPACT_ATOMS: atom_id res chain seq x y z
N MET A 1 -18.86 -46.77 -45.08
CA MET A 1 -18.45 -45.66 -44.20
C MET A 1 -19.20 -44.41 -44.67
N ARG A 2 -20.27 -44.00 -43.98
CA ARG A 2 -21.12 -42.85 -44.34
C ARG A 2 -21.91 -42.36 -43.12
N HIS A 3 -22.24 -41.06 -43.15
CA HIS A 3 -23.08 -40.23 -42.25
C HIS A 3 -22.34 -39.68 -41.02
N ALA A 4 -22.49 -38.43 -40.58
CA ALA A 4 -23.06 -37.18 -41.10
C ALA A 4 -22.63 -36.08 -40.12
N ALA A 5 -22.70 -34.83 -40.54
CA ALA A 5 -22.18 -33.68 -39.83
C ALA A 5 -23.19 -33.02 -38.85
N LEU A 6 -22.61 -32.15 -38.00
CA LEU A 6 -23.07 -30.78 -37.66
C LEU A 6 -24.04 -30.55 -36.47
N LEU A 7 -23.79 -29.38 -35.84
CA LEU A 7 -24.59 -28.55 -34.90
C LEU A 7 -24.38 -28.80 -33.40
N MET A 8 -23.65 -27.91 -32.70
CA MET A 8 -24.11 -26.66 -32.03
C MET A 8 -24.73 -27.00 -30.65
N LEU A 9 -24.52 -26.31 -29.53
CA LEU A 9 -24.62 -24.88 -29.20
C LEU A 9 -24.17 -24.81 -27.71
N SER A 10 -23.19 -23.99 -27.30
CA SER A 10 -23.33 -22.66 -26.66
C SER A 10 -23.38 -22.59 -25.12
N LEU A 11 -22.79 -21.49 -24.61
CA LEU A 11 -22.98 -20.82 -23.30
C LEU A 11 -22.19 -21.47 -22.13
N LEU A 12 -21.37 -20.77 -21.33
CA LEU A 12 -21.33 -19.36 -20.95
C LEU A 12 -19.88 -18.84 -20.88
N CYS A 13 -19.59 -17.76 -21.60
CA CYS A 13 -18.63 -16.76 -21.14
C CYS A 13 -19.37 -15.85 -20.15
N GLY A 14 -18.88 -15.72 -18.92
CA GLY A 14 -19.48 -14.79 -17.95
C GLY A 14 -18.74 -14.75 -16.61
N CYS A 15 -18.09 -13.61 -16.36
CA CYS A 15 -17.54 -13.10 -15.10
C CYS A 15 -16.30 -13.81 -14.54
N GLY A 16 -15.15 -13.62 -15.19
CA GLY A 16 -13.93 -13.41 -14.42
C GLY A 16 -13.97 -11.98 -13.84
N PRO A 17 -13.53 -11.75 -12.59
CA PRO A 17 -13.59 -10.41 -12.01
C PRO A 17 -12.77 -9.45 -12.87
N ASP A 18 -13.39 -8.31 -13.17
CA ASP A 18 -12.82 -7.14 -13.83
C ASP A 18 -11.65 -6.64 -12.95
N ALA A 19 -10.47 -7.24 -13.13
CA ALA A 19 -9.24 -6.66 -12.64
C ALA A 19 -8.99 -5.46 -13.53
N ALA A 20 -9.22 -4.26 -12.98
CA ALA A 20 -8.97 -2.99 -13.64
C ALA A 20 -7.65 -3.07 -14.43
N PRO A 21 -7.68 -2.89 -15.77
CA PRO A 21 -6.50 -3.08 -16.61
C PRO A 21 -5.54 -1.91 -16.38
N GLY A 22 -4.62 -2.08 -15.42
CA GLY A 22 -3.57 -1.08 -15.20
C GLY A 22 -3.09 -0.89 -13.78
N ALA A 23 -3.35 -1.78 -12.82
CA ALA A 23 -2.60 -1.77 -11.56
C ALA A 23 -1.47 -2.80 -11.65
N LEU A 24 -0.25 -2.40 -11.32
CA LEU A 24 0.91 -3.30 -11.25
C LEU A 24 1.52 -3.26 -9.84
N PRO A 25 2.10 -4.39 -9.39
CA PRO A 25 2.68 -4.47 -8.07
C PRO A 25 3.89 -3.53 -7.98
N LEU A 26 3.82 -2.57 -7.06
CA LEU A 26 5.00 -1.86 -6.57
C LEU A 26 5.61 -2.71 -5.45
N GLY A 27 6.82 -3.22 -5.69
CA GLY A 27 7.64 -3.80 -4.63
C GLY A 27 8.15 -2.68 -3.74
N LEU A 28 7.82 -2.74 -2.45
CA LEU A 28 8.30 -1.83 -1.44
C LEU A 28 9.27 -2.60 -0.53
N GLU A 29 10.50 -2.12 -0.42
CA GLU A 29 11.43 -2.61 0.58
C GLU A 29 11.47 -1.63 1.75
N VAL A 30 11.03 -2.07 2.93
CA VAL A 30 11.09 -1.26 4.15
C VAL A 30 12.35 -1.65 4.93
N THR A 31 13.30 -0.74 5.03
CA THR A 31 14.48 -0.89 5.88
C THR A 31 14.30 -0.09 7.16
N LEU A 32 14.37 -0.78 8.30
CA LEU A 32 14.33 -0.16 9.62
C LEU A 32 15.74 -0.02 10.19
N SER A 33 15.97 1.02 10.99
CA SER A 33 17.08 0.97 11.92
C SER A 33 16.79 -0.09 13.00
N ARG A 34 17.76 -0.97 13.30
CA ARG A 34 17.60 -2.13 14.21
C ARG A 34 17.11 -1.77 15.63
N ALA A 35 17.22 -0.51 16.04
CA ALA A 35 17.00 -0.08 17.42
C ALA A 35 15.52 -0.11 17.88
N VAL A 36 14.57 -0.31 16.97
CA VAL A 36 13.14 -0.06 17.24
C VAL A 36 12.18 -1.17 16.76
N ALA A 37 12.70 -2.23 16.16
CA ALA A 37 11.91 -3.31 15.58
C ALA A 37 11.04 -4.09 16.57
N SER A 38 11.39 -4.11 17.86
CA SER A 38 10.61 -4.80 18.89
C SER A 38 9.34 -4.04 19.31
N GLN A 39 9.22 -2.75 18.96
CA GLN A 39 8.07 -1.91 19.30
C GLN A 39 7.03 -1.87 18.18
N VAL A 40 7.47 -2.08 16.95
CA VAL A 40 6.60 -2.08 15.77
C VAL A 40 5.91 -3.44 15.66
N GLY A 41 4.58 -3.45 15.62
CA GLY A 41 3.77 -4.65 15.38
C GLY A 41 3.19 -4.72 13.97
N ALA A 42 3.04 -3.57 13.31
CA ALA A 42 2.51 -3.49 11.95
C ALA A 42 2.98 -2.24 11.20
N TYR A 43 2.90 -2.29 9.87
CA TYR A 43 3.01 -1.17 8.96
C TYR A 43 1.65 -0.89 8.33
N GLN A 44 1.30 0.38 8.21
CA GLN A 44 0.18 0.84 7.42
C GLN A 44 0.70 1.56 6.19
N VAL A 45 0.28 1.09 5.02
CA VAL A 45 0.68 1.63 3.72
C VAL A 45 -0.49 2.40 3.13
N VAL A 46 -0.21 3.63 2.69
CA VAL A 46 -1.17 4.56 2.10
C VAL A 46 -0.55 5.25 0.89
N VAL A 47 -1.31 5.44 -0.18
CA VAL A 47 -0.89 6.22 -1.34
C VAL A 47 -1.83 7.41 -1.52
N LEU A 48 -1.25 8.61 -1.57
CA LEU A 48 -1.94 9.87 -1.77
C LEU A 48 -1.88 10.29 -3.23
N LYS A 49 -3.00 10.85 -3.72
CA LYS A 49 -3.08 11.58 -4.98
C LYS A 49 -2.37 12.94 -4.86
N ASP A 50 -1.97 13.50 -6.00
CA ASP A 50 -1.33 14.82 -6.13
C ASP A 50 -0.08 14.95 -5.25
N GLY A 51 0.84 13.99 -5.37
CA GLY A 51 2.06 13.89 -4.59
C GLY A 51 2.86 15.19 -4.51
N ALA A 52 2.99 15.94 -5.60
CA ALA A 52 3.72 17.20 -5.67
C ALA A 52 3.11 18.31 -4.80
N LYS A 53 1.82 18.22 -4.46
CA LYS A 53 1.15 19.14 -3.52
C LYS A 53 1.33 18.72 -2.06
N ARG A 54 1.86 17.53 -1.79
CA ARG A 54 2.06 17.00 -0.44
C ARG A 54 3.44 17.39 0.08
N ASN A 55 3.51 17.75 1.35
CA ASN A 55 4.76 18.00 2.04
C ASN A 55 5.22 16.73 2.77
N CYS A 56 6.07 15.91 2.15
CA CYS A 56 6.54 14.67 2.76
C CYS A 56 7.26 14.89 4.10
N THR A 57 7.86 16.07 4.32
CA THR A 57 8.50 16.39 5.61
C THR A 57 7.47 16.53 6.73
N GLU A 58 6.30 17.09 6.44
CA GLU A 58 5.19 17.20 7.41
C GLU A 58 4.52 15.85 7.63
N LEU A 59 4.29 15.10 6.55
CA LEU A 59 3.67 13.78 6.60
C LEU A 59 4.52 12.75 7.37
N GLN A 60 5.86 12.86 7.30
CA GLN A 60 6.80 12.02 8.09
C GLN A 60 6.77 12.31 9.59
N ARG A 61 6.37 13.52 9.97
CA ARG A 61 6.40 13.98 11.36
C ARG A 61 5.09 13.80 12.08
N THR A 62 4.04 13.32 11.41
CA THR A 62 2.70 13.32 12.01
C THR A 62 1.91 12.12 11.52
N CYS A 63 0.94 11.74 12.34
CA CYS A 63 -0.06 10.74 12.04
C CYS A 63 -0.96 11.15 10.87
N LEU A 64 -0.99 10.33 9.82
CA LEU A 64 -1.60 10.67 8.54
C LEU A 64 -3.10 10.93 8.65
N ALA A 65 -3.80 10.14 9.48
CA ALA A 65 -5.24 10.25 9.70
C ALA A 65 -5.67 11.62 10.27
N THR A 66 -4.74 12.41 10.82
CA THR A 66 -5.02 13.75 11.36
C THR A 66 -4.82 14.88 10.36
N GLN A 67 -4.23 14.59 9.19
CA GLN A 67 -3.81 15.60 8.23
C GLN A 67 -4.45 15.47 6.84
N VAL A 68 -5.03 14.31 6.56
CA VAL A 68 -5.46 13.98 5.20
C VAL A 68 -6.88 13.44 5.19
N ASP A 69 -7.67 13.95 4.26
CA ASP A 69 -9.02 13.46 3.99
C ASP A 69 -9.00 12.08 3.32
N PRO A 70 -9.86 11.13 3.71
CA PRO A 70 -9.95 9.81 3.08
C PRO A 70 -10.15 9.84 1.55
N GLY A 71 -10.73 10.92 1.01
CA GLY A 71 -10.94 11.10 -0.43
C GLY A 71 -9.64 11.31 -1.24
N ASP A 72 -8.57 11.72 -0.58
CA ASP A 72 -7.26 11.96 -1.19
C ASP A 72 -6.44 10.68 -1.37
N LEU A 73 -6.87 9.59 -0.76
CA LEU A 73 -6.21 8.29 -0.80
C LEU A 73 -6.63 7.53 -2.06
N LEU A 74 -5.69 6.77 -2.63
CA LEU A 74 -6.00 5.74 -3.62
C LEU A 74 -6.51 4.48 -2.92
N GLU A 75 -7.41 3.77 -3.58
CA GLU A 75 -7.70 2.39 -3.23
C GLU A 75 -6.56 1.51 -3.74
N LEU A 76 -6.03 0.68 -2.84
CA LEU A 76 -4.92 -0.22 -3.07
C LEU A 76 -5.41 -1.67 -3.00
N LYS A 77 -4.62 -2.57 -3.57
CA LYS A 77 -4.78 -4.01 -3.41
C LYS A 77 -3.44 -4.63 -3.01
N ASP A 78 -3.42 -5.58 -2.08
CA ASP A 78 -2.20 -6.35 -1.78
C ASP A 78 -2.12 -7.67 -2.56
N ALA A 79 -0.97 -8.34 -2.45
CA ALA A 79 -0.72 -9.63 -3.11
C ALA A 79 -1.66 -10.75 -2.65
N ASP A 80 -2.23 -10.64 -1.45
CA ASP A 80 -3.19 -11.59 -0.88
C ASP A 80 -4.63 -11.30 -1.35
N GLY A 81 -4.84 -10.19 -2.08
CA GLY A 81 -6.11 -9.78 -2.64
C GLY A 81 -6.95 -8.89 -1.74
N ASN A 82 -6.44 -8.45 -0.59
CA ASN A 82 -7.12 -7.48 0.26
C ASN A 82 -7.12 -6.12 -0.42
N THR A 83 -8.23 -5.39 -0.31
CA THR A 83 -8.38 -4.05 -0.89
C THR A 83 -8.71 -3.02 0.18
N GLY A 84 -8.24 -1.78 -0.04
CA GLY A 84 -8.59 -0.66 0.83
C GLY A 84 -7.73 0.57 0.57
N ARG A 85 -8.14 1.71 1.13
CA ARG A 85 -7.37 2.96 1.09
C ARG A 85 -6.14 2.94 2.00
N THR A 86 -6.17 2.02 2.96
CA THR A 86 -5.08 1.75 3.90
C THR A 86 -4.89 0.24 3.94
N LEU A 87 -3.67 -0.24 3.67
CA LEU A 87 -3.34 -1.66 3.79
C LEU A 87 -2.41 -1.86 4.97
N ARG A 88 -2.67 -2.87 5.80
CA ARG A 88 -1.92 -3.13 7.03
C ARG A 88 -1.17 -4.46 6.93
N PHE A 89 0.12 -4.39 7.17
CA PHE A 89 1.05 -5.51 7.07
C PHE A 89 1.69 -5.78 8.44
N PRO A 90 1.75 -7.03 8.91
CA PRO A 90 2.42 -7.36 10.17
C PRO A 90 3.92 -7.10 10.07
N SER A 91 4.57 -6.65 11.14
CA SER A 91 6.03 -6.46 11.15
C SER A 91 6.78 -7.79 11.13
N ALA A 92 7.95 -7.84 10.48
CA ALA A 92 8.81 -9.01 10.51
C ALA A 92 9.51 -9.18 11.88
N PRO A 93 9.69 -10.42 12.35
CA PRO A 93 10.41 -10.69 13.59
C PRO A 93 11.83 -10.10 13.57
N GLY A 94 12.24 -9.47 14.67
CA GLY A 94 13.62 -9.01 14.86
C GLY A 94 14.07 -7.86 13.95
N GLY A 95 13.14 -7.18 13.25
CA GLY A 95 13.48 -6.02 12.41
C GLY A 95 14.12 -6.38 11.08
N ALA A 96 13.87 -7.60 10.59
CA ALA A 96 14.26 -8.00 9.26
C ALA A 96 13.60 -7.05 8.22
N ALA A 97 14.33 -6.82 7.12
CA ALA A 97 13.77 -6.10 5.99
C ALA A 97 12.51 -6.82 5.49
N MET A 98 11.50 -6.04 5.14
CA MET A 98 10.22 -6.54 4.65
C MET A 98 10.01 -6.10 3.22
N GLY A 99 9.69 -7.06 2.35
CA GLY A 99 9.03 -6.78 1.08
C GLY A 99 7.54 -6.60 1.33
N LEU A 100 7.02 -5.40 1.12
CA LEU A 100 5.58 -5.14 1.04
C LEU A 100 5.22 -5.05 -0.45
N ALA A 101 4.13 -5.69 -0.85
CA ALA A 101 3.65 -5.64 -2.23
C ALA A 101 2.25 -5.04 -2.24
N VAL A 102 2.12 -3.90 -2.91
CA VAL A 102 0.84 -3.24 -3.14
C VAL A 102 0.69 -2.91 -4.62
N ASP A 103 -0.46 -3.23 -5.18
CA ASP A 103 -0.85 -2.82 -6.52
C ASP A 103 -1.29 -1.36 -6.47
N VAL A 104 -0.50 -0.50 -7.11
CA VAL A 104 -0.82 0.92 -7.27
C VAL A 104 -1.29 1.14 -8.71
N PRO A 105 -2.43 1.83 -8.92
CA PRO A 105 -2.90 2.15 -10.26
C PRO A 105 -1.85 2.93 -11.05
N VAL A 106 -1.69 2.59 -12.34
CA VAL A 106 -0.88 3.35 -13.29
C VAL A 106 -1.32 4.81 -13.27
N GLY A 107 -0.32 5.68 -13.23
CA GLY A 107 -0.52 7.11 -13.12
C GLY A 107 0.77 7.80 -12.74
N ARG A 108 0.63 9.02 -12.25
CA ARG A 108 1.77 9.86 -11.92
C ARG A 108 1.45 10.69 -10.69
N ASP A 109 2.51 11.24 -10.12
CA ASP A 109 2.43 12.21 -9.05
C ASP A 109 1.67 11.67 -7.83
N TYR A 110 2.22 10.63 -7.22
CA TYR A 110 1.72 10.10 -5.96
C TYR A 110 2.71 10.34 -4.81
N ALA A 111 2.20 10.30 -3.59
CA ALA A 111 3.04 10.20 -2.39
C ALA A 111 2.68 8.91 -1.65
N LEU A 112 3.66 8.04 -1.47
CA LEU A 112 3.54 6.83 -0.66
C LEU A 112 3.92 7.16 0.77
N VAL A 113 3.01 6.89 1.71
CA VAL A 113 3.23 7.01 3.15
C VAL A 113 3.19 5.63 3.77
N ILE A 114 4.17 5.34 4.62
CA ILE A 114 4.25 4.11 5.41
C ILE A 114 4.31 4.50 6.87
N GLU A 115 3.31 4.14 7.66
CA GLU A 115 3.27 4.40 9.09
C GLU A 115 3.64 3.14 9.88
N ALA A 116 4.57 3.27 10.82
CA ALA A 116 4.89 2.22 11.78
C ALA A 116 3.93 2.31 12.98
N LEU A 117 3.40 1.16 13.39
CA LEU A 117 2.37 1.06 14.42
C LEU A 117 2.79 0.13 15.55
N THR A 118 2.34 0.39 16.78
CA THR A 118 2.61 -0.48 17.95
C THR A 118 1.99 -1.86 17.80
N ALA A 119 2.60 -2.85 18.46
CA ALA A 119 1.98 -4.16 18.66
C ALA A 119 0.85 -4.16 19.72
N ASP A 120 0.78 -3.12 20.56
CA ASP A 120 -0.22 -3.00 21.62
C ASP A 120 -1.66 -2.85 21.09
N THR A 121 -2.63 -3.15 21.95
CA THR A 121 -4.06 -2.88 21.74
C THR A 121 -4.53 -1.81 22.74
N PRO A 122 -5.07 -0.66 22.30
CA PRO A 122 -5.27 -0.26 20.91
C PRO A 122 -3.94 0.06 20.20
N THR A 123 -3.91 -0.17 18.89
CA THR A 123 -2.77 0.15 18.03
C THR A 123 -2.55 1.66 17.99
N ARG A 124 -1.29 2.09 18.13
CA ARG A 124 -0.89 3.51 18.15
C ARG A 124 0.15 3.81 17.09
N PHE A 125 0.20 5.05 16.65
CA PHE A 125 1.23 5.56 15.74
C PHE A 125 2.59 5.66 16.41
N LEU A 126 3.64 5.22 15.70
CA LEU A 126 5.03 5.32 16.13
C LEU A 126 5.88 6.24 15.26
N GLY A 127 5.52 6.45 14.00
CA GLY A 127 6.29 7.25 13.06
C GLY A 127 5.89 6.94 11.63
N SER A 128 6.35 7.75 10.67
CA SER A 128 6.04 7.57 9.27
C SER A 128 7.24 7.82 8.35
N SER A 129 7.19 7.18 7.18
CA SER A 129 8.05 7.44 6.02
C SER A 129 7.17 7.96 4.89
N CYS A 130 7.69 8.90 4.12
CA CYS A 130 7.01 9.46 2.95
C CYS A 130 7.97 9.47 1.76
N ASN A 131 7.51 8.96 0.63
CA ASN A 131 8.28 8.83 -0.60
C ASN A 131 7.46 9.35 -1.78
N TYR A 132 8.03 10.25 -2.56
CA TYR A 132 7.39 10.72 -3.79
C TYR A 132 7.52 9.69 -4.90
N LEU A 133 6.39 9.27 -5.45
CA LEU A 133 6.31 8.40 -6.61
C LEU A 133 5.93 9.25 -7.83
N ARG A 134 6.94 9.64 -8.62
CA ARG A 134 6.71 10.54 -9.77
C ARG A 134 5.86 9.89 -10.85
N GLU A 135 6.04 8.60 -11.07
CA GLU A 135 5.41 7.86 -12.16
C GLU A 135 5.27 6.37 -11.78
N VAL A 136 4.11 5.79 -12.07
CA VAL A 136 3.81 4.36 -11.94
C VAL A 136 3.31 3.89 -13.31
N ASN A 137 4.08 3.03 -13.94
CA ASN A 137 3.86 2.63 -15.33
C ASN A 137 3.35 1.20 -15.44
N SER A 138 2.79 0.87 -16.61
CA SER A 138 2.26 -0.46 -16.95
C SER A 138 3.37 -1.48 -17.30
N GLY A 139 4.62 -1.18 -16.97
CA GLY A 139 5.77 -2.07 -17.12
C GLY A 139 6.33 -2.45 -15.75
N THR A 140 7.59 -2.88 -15.69
CA THR A 140 8.24 -3.15 -14.40
C THR A 140 8.59 -1.85 -13.70
N ASN A 141 7.93 -1.58 -12.58
CA ASN A 141 8.32 -0.50 -11.68
C ASN A 141 9.50 -0.95 -10.81
N ALA A 142 10.45 -0.05 -10.55
CA ALA A 142 11.57 -0.34 -9.67
C ALA A 142 11.07 -0.57 -8.23
N THR A 143 11.75 -1.47 -7.50
CA THR A 143 11.52 -1.61 -6.05
C THR A 143 11.83 -0.28 -5.37
N LEU A 144 10.87 0.25 -4.63
CA LEU A 144 11.08 1.44 -3.83
C LEU A 144 11.67 1.04 -2.49
N VAL A 145 12.85 1.56 -2.17
CA VAL A 145 13.38 1.52 -0.81
C VAL A 145 12.75 2.66 -0.03
N ALA A 146 11.97 2.33 0.99
CA ALA A 146 11.32 3.34 1.82
C ALA A 146 12.36 4.20 2.56
N ALA A 147 12.14 5.51 2.60
CA ALA A 147 12.91 6.39 3.49
C ALA A 147 12.85 5.87 4.95
N PRO A 148 13.92 6.04 5.75
CA PRO A 148 13.94 5.58 7.13
C PRO A 148 12.77 6.14 7.94
N ILE A 149 12.17 5.30 8.78
CA ILE A 149 11.16 5.74 9.76
C ILE A 149 11.88 6.07 11.06
N GLU A 150 11.84 7.33 11.47
CA GLU A 150 12.21 7.74 12.81
C GLU A 150 11.01 7.57 13.75
N LEU A 151 11.20 6.88 14.88
CA LEU A 151 10.11 6.70 15.83
C LEU A 151 9.92 7.96 16.67
N THR A 152 8.80 8.64 16.43
CA THR A 152 8.31 9.77 17.20
C THR A 152 6.89 9.45 17.66
N SER A 153 6.77 8.71 18.77
CA SER A 153 5.46 8.34 19.30
C SER A 153 4.63 9.60 19.57
N GLN A 154 3.42 9.62 19.01
CA GLN A 154 2.45 10.70 19.16
C GLN A 154 1.10 10.11 19.55
N ALA A 155 0.33 10.88 20.31
CA ALA A 155 -1.02 10.51 20.67
C ALA A 155 -1.95 10.76 19.47
N CYS A 156 -2.11 9.76 18.61
CA CYS A 156 -3.17 9.72 17.61
C CYS A 156 -3.73 8.30 17.46
N ASP A 157 -4.96 8.22 16.93
CA ASP A 157 -5.48 6.99 16.33
C ASP A 157 -5.06 6.95 14.85
N PRO A 158 -4.25 5.94 14.42
CA PRO A 158 -3.80 5.83 13.04
C PRO A 158 -4.90 5.32 12.09
N VAL A 159 -6.10 5.00 12.59
CA VAL A 159 -7.21 4.50 11.78
C VAL A 159 -7.92 5.66 11.09
N PHE A 160 -8.04 5.57 9.77
CA PHE A 160 -8.86 6.51 9.00
C PHE A 160 -10.35 6.24 9.25
N PRO A 161 -11.16 7.28 9.52
CA PRO A 161 -12.61 7.13 9.60
C PRO A 161 -13.16 6.65 8.25
N ARG A 162 -14.12 5.72 8.30
CA ARG A 162 -14.75 5.10 7.13
C ARG A 162 -15.73 6.03 6.44
#